data_AF-A0A543IHC6-F1
#
_entry.id   AF-A0A543IHC6-F1
#
_cell.length_a   1.000
_cell.length_b   1.000
_cell.length_c   1.000
_cell.angle_alpha   90.00
_cell.angle_beta   90.00
_cell.angle_gamma   90.00
#
_symmetry.space_group_name_H-M   'P 1'
#
loop_
_entity.id
_entity.type
_entity.pdbx_description
1 polymer ?
#
loop_
_entity_poly.entity_id
_entity_poly.type
_entity_poly.pdbx_seq_one_letter_code
_entity_poly.pdbx_strand_id
1 'polypeptide(L)'
;MHDQVVDPPGELRVPLPSPQVLGTLDEARAAIDALDAALATLLEHRAAVAAAVQRLKPVGGFAGRDPDRERRIVEAMAARAPSLGPARLARVMNAVIEAGLDAAEQTPPNTGEHRDRDARTFKNARRASR
;
A
#
# COMPACT_ATOMS: atom_id res chain seq x y z
N MET A 1 -1.87 3.19 31.41
CA MET A 1 -2.88 3.15 30.33
C MET A 1 -2.30 3.89 29.14
N HIS A 2 -1.61 3.19 28.25
CA HIS A 2 -1.30 3.73 26.93
C HIS A 2 -2.31 3.07 26.01
N ASP A 3 -3.40 3.78 25.78
CA ASP A 3 -4.39 3.43 24.79
C ASP A 3 -3.67 3.56 23.44
N GLN A 4 -3.40 2.43 22.79
CA GLN A 4 -2.97 2.46 21.40
C GLN A 4 -4.19 2.89 20.60
N VAL A 5 -4.28 4.20 20.37
CA VAL A 5 -5.20 4.75 19.38
C VAL A 5 -4.75 4.19 18.05
N VAL A 6 -5.44 3.15 17.61
CA VAL A 6 -5.41 2.68 16.24
C VAL A 6 -5.86 3.88 15.40
N ASP A 7 -4.93 4.53 14.71
CA ASP A 7 -5.28 5.62 13.81
C ASP A 7 -6.33 5.11 12.81
N PRO A 8 -7.46 5.83 12.61
CA PRO A 8 -8.39 5.53 11.51
C PRO A 8 -7.64 5.62 10.18
N PRO A 9 -8.15 5.09 9.05
CA PRO A 9 -7.39 5.13 7.79
C PRO A 9 -7.01 6.59 7.47
N GLY A 10 -5.70 6.88 7.55
CA GLY A 10 -5.17 8.23 7.49
C GLY A 10 -5.49 8.92 6.17
N GLU A 11 -5.86 10.20 6.23
CA GLU A 11 -6.07 11.03 5.05
C GLU A 11 -4.72 11.63 4.61
N LEU A 12 -4.30 11.34 3.37
CA LEU A 12 -3.15 12.00 2.77
C LEU A 12 -3.62 13.26 2.01
N ARG A 13 -3.20 14.44 2.48
CA ARG A 13 -3.41 15.71 1.77
C ARG A 13 -2.14 16.11 1.04
N VAL A 14 -2.25 16.25 -0.27
CA VAL A 14 -1.11 16.61 -1.14
C VAL A 14 -1.40 17.95 -1.80
N PRO A 15 -0.58 18.99 -1.57
CA PRO A 15 -0.70 20.23 -2.32
C PRO A 15 -0.34 19.96 -3.80
N LEU A 16 -1.21 20.38 -4.72
CA LEU A 16 -0.99 20.24 -6.15
C LEU A 16 -0.58 21.61 -6.73
N PRO A 17 0.72 21.88 -6.91
CA PRO A 17 1.17 23.15 -7.46
C PRO A 17 0.73 23.28 -8.92
N SER A 18 0.29 24.48 -9.29
CA SER A 18 0.00 24.81 -10.68
C SER A 18 1.32 24.97 -11.45
N PRO A 19 1.56 24.24 -12.55
CA PRO A 19 2.81 24.40 -13.30
C PRO A 19 3.04 25.82 -13.82
N GLN A 20 1.97 26.59 -14.02
CA GLN A 20 2.03 27.96 -14.55
C GLN A 20 2.59 28.98 -13.55
N VAL A 21 2.61 28.66 -12.24
CA VAL A 21 3.10 29.58 -11.21
C VAL A 21 4.55 29.32 -10.80
N LEU A 22 5.17 28.25 -11.31
CA LEU A 22 6.56 27.91 -11.02
C LEU A 22 7.46 28.79 -11.89
N GLY A 23 8.24 29.66 -11.27
CA GLY A 23 9.08 30.66 -11.94
C GLY A 23 10.52 30.20 -12.13
N THR A 24 10.97 29.19 -11.39
CA THR A 24 12.35 28.69 -11.45
C THR A 24 12.44 27.16 -11.53
N LEU A 25 13.59 26.67 -11.99
CA LEU A 25 13.89 25.24 -12.03
C LEU A 25 13.90 24.61 -10.63
N ASP A 26 14.42 25.33 -9.63
CA ASP A 26 14.53 24.84 -8.25
C ASP A 26 13.15 24.72 -7.62
N GLU A 27 12.24 25.67 -7.86
CA GLU A 27 10.83 25.55 -7.45
C GLU A 27 10.15 24.34 -8.09
N ALA A 28 10.38 24.10 -9.39
CA ALA A 28 9.80 22.96 -10.08
C ALA A 28 10.32 21.61 -9.56
N ARG A 29 11.62 21.53 -9.23
CA ARG A 29 12.21 20.32 -8.62
C ARG A 29 11.66 20.07 -7.22
N ALA A 30 11.60 21.10 -6.39
CA ALA A 30 11.00 20.98 -5.06
C ALA A 30 9.53 20.53 -5.11
N ALA A 31 8.78 21.00 -6.11
CA ALA A 31 7.41 20.53 -6.37
C ALA A 31 7.36 19.05 -6.77
N ILE A 32 8.29 18.57 -7.61
CA ILE A 32 8.41 17.14 -7.95
C ILE A 32 8.74 16.32 -6.71
N ASP A 33 9.73 16.73 -5.91
CA ASP A 33 10.14 16.00 -4.71
C ASP A 33 8.98 15.84 -3.71
N ALA A 34 8.14 16.88 -3.56
CA ALA A 34 6.96 16.83 -2.72
C ALA A 34 5.89 15.85 -3.25
N LEU A 35 5.69 15.81 -4.57
CA LEU A 35 4.79 14.85 -5.20
C LEU A 35 5.32 13.41 -5.07
N ASP A 36 6.63 13.22 -5.22
CA ASP A 36 7.29 11.92 -5.12
C ASP A 36 7.23 11.38 -3.68
N ALA A 37 7.39 12.23 -2.67
CA ALA A 37 7.17 11.85 -1.28
C ALA A 37 5.74 11.36 -1.03
N ALA A 38 4.74 12.05 -1.59
CA ALA A 38 3.35 11.61 -1.51
C ALA A 38 3.10 10.30 -2.28
N LEU A 39 3.72 10.13 -3.46
CA LEU A 39 3.66 8.89 -4.22
C LEU A 39 4.26 7.73 -3.42
N ALA A 40 5.40 7.92 -2.75
CA ALA A 40 6.02 6.89 -1.92
C ALA A 40 5.07 6.41 -0.80
N THR A 41 4.42 7.34 -0.09
CA THR A 41 3.40 6.99 0.91
C THR A 41 2.25 6.20 0.28
N LEU A 42 1.71 6.66 -0.85
CA LEU A 42 0.61 5.95 -1.53
C LEU A 42 1.01 4.55 -2.00
N LEU A 43 2.24 4.38 -2.48
CA LEU A 43 2.77 3.10 -2.94
C LEU A 43 2.90 2.10 -1.78
N GLU A 44 3.40 2.53 -0.62
CA GLU A 44 3.48 1.72 0.60
C GLU A 44 2.08 1.23 1.03
N HIS A 45 1.12 2.16 1.15
CA HIS A 45 -0.25 1.81 1.50
C HIS A 45 -0.89 0.89 0.45
N ARG A 46 -0.65 1.13 -0.83
CA ARG A 46 -1.16 0.28 -1.91
C ARG A 46 -0.58 -1.13 -1.84
N ALA A 47 0.71 -1.28 -1.53
CA ALA A 47 1.35 -2.57 -1.34
C ALA A 47 0.75 -3.32 -0.13
N ALA A 48 0.53 -2.64 0.99
CA ALA A 48 -0.13 -3.21 2.16
C ALA A 48 -1.56 -3.72 1.86
N VAL A 49 -2.35 -2.95 1.10
CA VAL A 49 -3.68 -3.36 0.64
C VAL A 49 -3.58 -4.53 -0.35
N ALA A 50 -2.61 -4.51 -1.27
CA ALA A 50 -2.39 -5.62 -2.20
C ALA A 50 -2.05 -6.92 -1.45
N ALA A 51 -1.20 -6.86 -0.42
CA ALA A 51 -0.90 -8.01 0.44
C ALA A 51 -2.16 -8.53 1.16
N ALA A 52 -3.04 -7.64 1.64
CA ALA A 52 -4.33 -8.05 2.19
C ALA A 52 -5.22 -8.75 1.16
N VAL A 53 -5.29 -8.24 -0.06
CA VAL A 53 -6.01 -8.88 -1.17
C VAL A 53 -5.42 -10.26 -1.48
N GLN A 54 -4.10 -10.42 -1.50
CA GLN A 54 -3.45 -11.71 -1.77
C GLN A 54 -3.82 -12.79 -0.74
N ARG A 55 -3.96 -12.43 0.54
CA ARG A 55 -4.42 -13.36 1.60
C ARG A 55 -5.88 -13.81 1.42
N LEU A 56 -6.69 -13.04 0.69
CA LEU A 56 -8.10 -13.34 0.45
C LEU A 56 -8.32 -14.14 -0.84
N LYS A 57 -7.34 -14.17 -1.75
CA LYS A 57 -7.47 -14.88 -3.03
C LYS A 57 -7.30 -16.39 -2.85
N PRO A 58 -8.06 -17.21 -3.59
CA PRO A 58 -7.83 -18.66 -3.62
C PRO A 58 -6.50 -19.02 -4.30
N VAL A 59 -6.04 -18.19 -5.25
CA VAL A 59 -4.73 -18.27 -5.89
C VAL A 59 -4.02 -16.94 -5.70
N GLY A 60 -2.95 -16.96 -4.91
CA GLY A 60 -2.14 -15.78 -4.60
C GLY A 60 -0.99 -15.53 -5.59
N GLY A 61 -0.19 -14.51 -5.31
CA GLY A 61 1.00 -14.14 -6.06
C GLY A 61 0.72 -13.75 -7.51
N PHE A 62 1.72 -13.94 -8.36
CA PHE A 62 1.64 -13.68 -9.80
C PHE A 62 0.61 -14.56 -10.53
N ALA A 63 0.37 -15.78 -10.06
CA ALA A 63 -0.62 -16.68 -10.64
C ALA A 63 -2.06 -16.17 -10.46
N GLY A 64 -2.30 -15.33 -9.46
CA GLY A 64 -3.59 -14.71 -9.18
C GLY A 64 -3.82 -13.36 -9.89
N ARG A 65 -3.04 -13.01 -10.91
CA ARG A 65 -3.23 -11.78 -11.69
C ARG A 65 -4.51 -11.86 -12.54
N ASP A 66 -5.17 -10.71 -12.69
CA ASP A 66 -6.41 -10.56 -13.45
C ASP A 66 -6.21 -9.46 -14.50
N PRO A 67 -5.84 -9.82 -15.74
CA PRO A 67 -5.56 -8.85 -16.79
C PRO A 67 -6.72 -7.91 -17.11
N ASP A 68 -7.97 -8.39 -16.98
CA ASP A 68 -9.15 -7.56 -17.23
C ASP A 68 -9.34 -6.54 -16.11
N ARG A 69 -9.11 -6.91 -14.85
CA ARG A 69 -9.11 -5.96 -13.73
C ARG A 69 -8.00 -4.92 -13.87
N GLU A 70 -6.82 -5.35 -14.27
CA GLU A 70 -5.66 -4.46 -14.49
C GLU A 70 -5.93 -3.46 -15.62
N ARG A 71 -6.55 -3.91 -16.73
CA ARG A 71 -6.99 -3.02 -17.82
C ARG A 71 -8.00 -1.98 -17.34
N ARG A 72 -9.02 -2.38 -16.56
CA ARG A 72 -10.01 -1.45 -15.99
C ARG A 72 -9.39 -0.39 -15.08
N ILE A 73 -8.34 -0.76 -14.31
CA ILE A 73 -7.60 0.21 -13.49
C ILE A 73 -6.93 1.26 -14.38
N VAL A 74 -6.24 0.83 -15.44
CA VAL A 74 -5.56 1.72 -16.38
C VAL A 74 -6.54 2.66 -17.08
N GLU A 75 -7.68 2.16 -17.55
CA GLU A 75 -8.73 2.97 -18.19
C GLU A 75 -9.27 4.04 -17.23
N ALA A 76 -9.54 3.67 -15.98
CA ALA A 76 -10.01 4.61 -14.95
C ALA A 76 -8.96 5.68 -14.60
N MET A 77 -7.67 5.34 -14.65
CA MET A 77 -6.58 6.30 -14.44
C MET A 77 -6.38 7.21 -15.65
N ALA A 78 -6.55 6.70 -16.87
CA ALA A 78 -6.38 7.49 -18.09
C ALA A 78 -7.38 8.65 -18.18
N ALA A 79 -8.60 8.47 -17.66
CA ALA A 79 -9.58 9.55 -17.54
C ALA A 79 -9.12 10.70 -16.63
N ARG A 80 -8.23 10.43 -15.67
CA ARG A 80 -7.68 11.42 -14.73
C ARG A 80 -6.34 11.99 -15.19
N ALA A 81 -5.56 11.20 -15.94
CA ALA A 81 -4.25 11.58 -16.47
C ALA A 81 -4.23 11.49 -18.01
N PRO A 82 -4.99 12.35 -18.71
CA PRO A 82 -5.14 12.27 -20.16
C PRO A 82 -3.84 12.46 -20.93
N SER A 83 -2.88 13.24 -20.39
CA SER A 83 -1.56 13.45 -20.99
C SER A 83 -0.68 12.20 -21.02
N LEU A 84 -0.90 11.25 -20.10
CA LEU A 84 -0.19 9.97 -20.09
C LEU A 84 -0.88 8.93 -20.98
N GLY A 85 -2.21 8.92 -20.94
CA GLY A 85 -3.03 7.97 -21.68
C GLY A 85 -2.86 6.51 -21.24
N PRO A 86 -3.68 5.58 -21.77
CA PRO A 86 -3.73 4.20 -21.29
C PRO A 86 -2.40 3.45 -21.45
N ALA A 87 -1.70 3.62 -22.58
CA ALA A 87 -0.51 2.83 -22.88
C ALA A 87 0.68 3.13 -21.94
N ARG A 88 0.88 4.41 -21.57
CA ARG A 88 1.94 4.77 -20.61
C ARG A 88 1.55 4.36 -19.20
N LEU A 89 0.28 4.57 -18.83
CA LEU A 89 -0.25 4.16 -17.53
C LEU A 89 -0.21 2.64 -17.34
N ALA A 90 -0.43 1.84 -18.38
CA ALA A 90 -0.31 0.39 -18.31
C ALA A 90 1.09 -0.05 -17.88
N ARG A 91 2.14 0.57 -18.43
CA ARG A 91 3.53 0.26 -18.04
C ARG A 91 3.82 0.64 -16.59
N VAL A 92 3.38 1.82 -16.16
CA VAL A 92 3.53 2.28 -14.78
C VAL A 92 2.80 1.34 -13.82
N MET A 93 1.54 1.04 -14.09
CA MET A 93 0.72 0.21 -13.22
C MET A 93 1.18 -1.23 -13.19
N ASN A 94 1.73 -1.76 -14.29
CA ASN A 94 2.37 -3.07 -14.27
C ASN A 94 3.50 -3.11 -13.22
N ALA A 95 4.42 -2.14 -13.25
CA ALA A 95 5.52 -2.07 -12.28
C ALA A 95 5.01 -1.90 -10.84
N VAL A 96 3.98 -1.08 -10.62
CA VAL A 96 3.40 -0.88 -9.27
C VAL A 96 2.66 -2.13 -8.77
N ILE A 97 2.05 -2.92 -9.67
CA ILE A 97 1.41 -4.20 -9.31
C ILE A 97 2.49 -5.22 -8.94
N GLU A 98 3.50 -5.38 -9.78
CA GLU A 98 4.59 -6.34 -9.57
C GLU A 98 5.33 -6.05 -8.27
N ALA A 99 5.73 -4.80 -8.03
CA ALA A 99 6.37 -4.40 -6.77
C ALA A 99 5.50 -4.73 -5.53
N GLY A 100 4.17 -4.57 -5.63
CA GLY A 100 3.26 -4.93 -4.56
C GLY A 100 3.11 -6.44 -4.34
N LEU A 101 3.23 -7.24 -5.41
CA LEU A 101 3.27 -8.71 -5.31
C LEU A 101 4.58 -9.17 -4.65
N ASP A 102 5.72 -8.63 -5.10
CA ASP A 102 7.03 -8.94 -4.56
C ASP A 102 7.12 -8.63 -3.05
N ALA A 103 6.63 -7.46 -2.64
CA ALA A 103 6.59 -7.06 -1.22
C ALA A 103 5.67 -7.98 -0.38
N ALA A 104 4.55 -8.44 -0.96
CA ALA A 104 3.64 -9.36 -0.30
C ALA A 104 4.25 -10.76 -0.12
N GLU A 105 5.09 -11.22 -1.04
CA GLU A 105 5.81 -12.50 -0.94
C GLU A 105 6.91 -12.47 0.14
N GLN A 106 7.57 -11.32 0.31
CA GLN A 106 8.60 -11.12 1.35
C GLN A 106 8.03 -10.98 2.77
N THR A 107 6.74 -10.67 2.89
CA THR A 107 6.06 -10.58 4.18
C THR A 107 5.43 -11.93 4.49
N PRO A 108 6.04 -12.77 5.35
CA PRO A 108 5.44 -14.06 5.70
C PRO A 108 4.03 -13.84 6.26
N PRO A 109 3.08 -14.77 6.03
CA PRO A 109 1.80 -14.68 6.69
C PRO A 109 2.08 -14.59 8.19
N ASN A 110 1.55 -13.55 8.83
CA ASN A 110 1.61 -13.43 10.28
C ASN A 110 0.74 -14.56 10.84
N THR A 111 1.32 -15.75 10.95
CA THR A 111 0.71 -16.92 11.58
C THR A 111 0.47 -16.51 13.01
N GLY A 112 -0.79 -16.23 13.35
CA GLY A 112 -1.13 -15.41 14.50
C GLY A 112 -0.51 -15.88 15.82
N GLU A 113 0.61 -15.26 16.20
CA GLU A 113 1.09 -15.23 17.58
C GLU A 113 0.27 -14.20 18.38
N HIS A 114 -1.05 -14.41 18.39
CA HIS A 114 -1.99 -13.71 19.28
C HIS A 114 -2.99 -14.68 19.93
N ARG A 115 -2.69 -15.99 19.94
CA ARG A 115 -3.48 -17.00 20.68
C ARG A 115 -2.76 -17.63 21.87
N ASP A 116 -1.49 -17.30 22.13
CA ASP A 116 -0.68 -18.04 23.12
C ASP A 116 -0.06 -17.18 24.25
N ARG A 117 -0.47 -15.90 24.37
CA ARG A 117 -0.15 -15.09 25.56
C ARG A 117 -1.13 -15.32 26.71
N ASP A 118 -2.37 -15.70 26.43
CA ASP A 118 -3.38 -15.93 27.48
C ASP A 118 -3.27 -17.33 28.11
N ALA A 119 -2.80 -18.34 27.38
CA ALA A 119 -2.63 -19.70 27.90
C ALA A 119 -1.44 -19.84 28.87
N ARG A 120 -0.37 -19.05 28.69
CA ARG A 120 0.82 -19.07 29.57
C ARG A 120 0.59 -18.37 30.90
N THR A 121 -0.30 -17.38 30.95
CA THR A 121 -0.67 -16.67 32.18
C THR A 121 -1.51 -17.56 33.11
N PHE A 122 -2.40 -18.39 32.57
CA PHE A 122 -3.23 -19.30 33.38
C PHE A 122 -2.46 -20.49 33.98
N LYS A 123 -1.41 -20.98 33.31
CA LYS A 123 -0.63 -22.13 33.80
C LYS A 123 0.32 -21.75 34.95
N ASN A 124 0.83 -20.51 34.97
CA ASN A 124 1.69 -20.04 36.06
C ASN A 124 0.93 -19.74 37.36
N ALA A 125 -0.33 -19.30 37.29
CA ALA A 125 -1.14 -19.04 38.48
C ALA A 125 -1.46 -20.32 39.29
N ARG A 126 -1.60 -21.49 38.63
CA ARG A 126 -1.89 -22.76 39.32
C ARG A 126 -0.68 -23.44 39.96
N ARG A 127 0.54 -22.98 39.65
CA ARG A 127 1.79 -23.51 40.24
C ARG A 127 2.22 -22.75 41.50
N ALA A 128 1.66 -21.55 41.74
CA ALA A 128 2.00 -20.69 42.87
C ALA A 128 1.03 -20.83 44.07
N SER A 129 0.07 -21.75 44.02
CA SER A 129 -0.88 -22.02 45.12
C SER A 129 -0.82 -23.48 45.61
N ARG A 130 0.34 -24.12 45.52
CA ARG A 130 0.64 -25.40 46.18
C ARG A 130 1.96 -25.32 46.91
#